data_AF-A0A378C3B9-F1
#
_entry.id   AF-A0A378C3B9-F1
#
_cell.length_a   1.000
_cell.length_b   1.000
_cell.length_c   1.000
_cell.angle_alpha   90.00
_cell.angle_beta   90.00
_cell.angle_gamma   90.00
#
_symmetry.space_group_name_H-M   'P 1'
#
loop_
_entity.id
_entity.type
_entity.pdbx_description
1 polymer ?
#
loop_
_entity_poly.entity_id
_entity_poly.type
_entity_poly.pdbx_seq_one_letter_code
_entity_poly.pdbx_strand_id
1 'polypeptide(L)' 'MNALLSNPFKRGLLRGETQIGLWLSSTSSYMAEIAATSGYDWLLIDG' A
#
# COMPACT_ATOMS: atom_id res chain seq x y z
N MET A 1 1.42 22.48 -3.26
CA MET A 1 1.75 21.16 -2.69
C MET A 1 1.40 21.19 -1.22
N ASN A 2 0.68 20.19 -0.71
CA ASN A 2 0.26 20.15 0.68
C ASN A 2 1.48 19.86 1.57
N ALA A 3 1.78 20.74 2.53
CA ALA A 3 3.00 20.67 3.36
C ALA A 3 2.89 19.68 4.54
N LEU A 4 1.79 18.93 4.64
CA LEU A 4 1.54 18.01 5.75
C LEU A 4 1.81 16.57 5.31
N LEU A 5 2.74 15.91 6.01
CA LEU A 5 2.98 14.48 5.87
C LEU A 5 1.70 13.72 6.29
N SER A 6 1.22 12.84 5.41
CA SER A 6 0.05 11.98 5.65
C SER A 6 0.42 10.52 5.42
N ASN A 7 0.03 9.63 6.34
CA ASN A 7 0.21 8.18 6.21
C ASN A 7 -1.12 7.47 6.52
N PRO A 8 -1.93 7.18 5.48
CA PRO A 8 -3.22 6.52 5.63
C PRO A 8 -3.11 5.13 6.28
N PHE A 9 -2.11 4.33 5.89
CA PHE A 9 -1.87 3.00 6.46
C PHE A 9 -1.63 3.05 7.97
N LYS A 10 -0.74 3.93 8.44
CA LYS A 10 -0.49 4.15 9.88
C LYS A 10 -1.76 4.59 10.61
N ARG A 11 -2.57 5.45 9.98
CA ARG A 11 -3.83 5.93 10.57
C ARG A 11 -4.86 4.80 10.71
N GLY A 12 -4.98 3.91 9.72
CA GLY A 12 -5.86 2.74 9.80
C GLY A 12 -5.45 1.77 10.90
N LEU A 13 -4.14 1.47 11.00
CA LEU A 13 -3.60 0.64 12.08
C LEU A 13 -3.91 1.20 13.48
N LEU A 14 -3.73 2.51 13.69
CA LEU A 14 -4.03 3.16 14.97
C LEU A 14 -5.51 3.14 15.35
N ARG A 15 -6.39 3.00 14.37
CA ARG A 15 -7.84 2.88 14.57
C ARG A 15 -8.30 1.43 14.79
N GLY A 16 -7.39 0.46 14.67
CA GLY A 16 -7.75 -0.96 14.70
C GLY A 16 -8.54 -1.40 13.47
N GLU A 17 -8.47 -0.65 12.37
CA GLU A 17 -9.09 -1.03 11.10
C GLU A 17 -8.32 -2.24 10.53
N THR A 18 -9.03 -3.26 10.05
CA THR A 18 -8.40 -4.35 9.29
C THR A 18 -7.84 -3.77 7.99
N GLN A 19 -6.60 -4.12 7.63
CA GLN A 19 -5.93 -3.66 6.42
C GLN A 19 -5.46 -4.90 5.62
N ILE A 20 -6.13 -5.20 4.51
CA ILE A 20 -5.84 -6.36 3.65
C ILE A 20 -4.72 -6.00 2.67
N GLY A 21 -3.68 -6.84 2.62
CA GLY A 21 -2.49 -6.57 1.83
C GLY A 21 -2.16 -7.62 0.78
N LEU A 22 -1.33 -7.22 -0.18
CA LEU A 22 -0.74 -8.10 -1.21
C LEU A 22 0.79 -7.97 -1.20
N TRP A 23 1.47 -9.12 -1.31
CA TRP A 23 2.93 -9.20 -1.41
C TRP A 23 3.37 -9.10 -2.87
N LEU A 24 4.32 -8.22 -3.17
CA LEU A 24 4.89 -8.02 -4.50
C LEU A 24 6.36 -8.45 -4.52
N SER A 25 6.65 -9.65 -5.04
CA SER A 25 8.01 -10.21 -5.12
C SER A 25 8.63 -10.18 -6.52
N SER A 26 8.06 -9.43 -7.47
CA SER A 26 8.50 -9.48 -8.88
C SER A 26 9.55 -8.43 -9.26
N THR A 27 9.85 -7.46 -8.39
CA THR A 27 10.68 -6.25 -8.65
C THR A 27 10.22 -5.37 -9.83
N SER A 28 9.12 -5.72 -10.49
CA SER A 28 8.63 -5.04 -11.70
C SER A 28 7.69 -3.89 -11.35
N SER A 29 8.06 -2.67 -11.73
CA SER A 29 7.21 -1.49 -11.59
C SER A 29 5.88 -1.65 -12.36
N TYR A 30 5.91 -2.32 -13.50
CA TYR A 30 4.72 -2.58 -14.30
C TYR A 30 3.73 -3.50 -13.59
N MET A 31 4.23 -4.56 -12.93
CA MET A 31 3.37 -5.43 -12.12
C MET A 31 2.85 -4.71 -10.87
N ALA A 32 3.66 -3.84 -10.26
CA ALA A 32 3.23 -3.03 -9.12
C ALA A 32 2.10 -2.06 -9.49
N GLU A 33 2.18 -1.42 -10.66
CA GLU A 33 1.12 -0.54 -11.18
C GLU A 33 -0.18 -1.31 -11.42
N ILE A 34 -0.11 -2.49 -12.03
CA ILE A 34 -1.28 -3.37 -12.18
C ILE A 34 -1.87 -3.73 -10.81
N ALA A 35 -1.04 -4.18 -9.87
CA ALA A 35 -1.48 -4.57 -8.53
C ALA A 35 -2.13 -3.43 -7.73
N ALA A 36 -1.69 -2.19 -7.95
CA ALA A 36 -2.28 -1.00 -7.32
C ALA A 36 -3.75 -0.78 -7.71
N THR A 37 -4.19 -1.35 -8.83
CA THR A 37 -5.60 -1.28 -9.28
C THR A 37 -6.51 -2.31 -8.61
N SER A 38 -5.95 -3.29 -7.89
CA SER A 38 -6.70 -4.42 -7.31
C SER A 38 -7.43 -4.09 -6.01
N GLY A 39 -7.23 -2.90 -5.44
CA GLY A 39 -7.98 -2.42 -4.27
C GLY A 39 -7.51 -2.97 -2.91
N TYR A 40 -6.29 -3.48 -2.81
CA TYR A 40 -5.67 -3.79 -1.51
C TYR A 40 -5.38 -2.49 -0.74
N ASP A 41 -5.49 -2.55 0.59
CA ASP A 41 -5.23 -1.41 1.46
C ASP A 41 -3.72 -1.06 1.49
N TRP A 42 -2.87 -2.05 1.28
CA TRP A 42 -1.43 -1.90 1.22
C TRP A 42 -0.77 -2.95 0.31
N LEU A 43 0.39 -2.60 -0.24
CA LEU A 43 1.24 -3.48 -1.03
C LEU A 43 2.59 -3.60 -0.32
N LEU A 44 3.07 -4.82 -0.08
CA LEU A 44 4.43 -5.05 0.41
C LEU A 44 5.37 -5.20 -0.77
N ILE A 45 6.35 -4.30 -0.88
CA ILE A 45 7.38 -4.39 -1.91
C ILE A 45 8.52 -5.24 -1.35
N ASP A 46 8.73 -6.38 -1.98
CA ASP A 46 9.78 -7.34 -1.65
C ASP A 46 10.63 -7.55 -2.90
N GLY A 47 11.84 -6.99 -2.89
CA GLY A 47 12.70 -6.90 -4.07
C GLY A 47 14.15 -7.11 -3.74
#